data_AF-A0A521R216-F1
#
_entry.id   AF-A0A521R216-F1
#
_cell.length_a   1.000
_cell.length_b   1.000
_cell.length_c   1.000
_cell.angle_alpha   90.00
_cell.angle_beta   90.00
_cell.angle_gamma   90.00
#
_symmetry.space_group_name_H-M   'P 1'
#
loop_
_entity.id
_entity.type
_entity.pdbx_description
1 polymer ?
#
loop_
_entity_poly.entity_id
_entity_poly.type
_entity_poly.pdbx_seq_one_letter_code
_entity_poly.pdbx_strand_id
1 'polypeptide(L)'
;MRIESLREVKAKLSKIVRDLPSDRSVVITKNGRPCAVLFPVTKETDLESLLLAQNKDFWRMFDRAHKEGEKKGFTRLDEVPD
;
A
#
# COMPACT_ATOMS: atom_id res chain seq x y z
N MET A 1 2.40 -12.16 -3.26
CA MET A 1 3.31 -11.52 -2.29
C MET A 1 4.40 -12.50 -1.89
N ARG A 2 5.62 -12.25 -2.36
CA ARG A 2 6.83 -13.02 -1.99
C ARG A 2 7.58 -12.30 -0.86
N ILE A 3 8.34 -13.03 -0.05
CA ILE A 3 9.23 -12.46 0.98
C ILE A 3 10.67 -12.80 0.62
N GLU A 4 11.55 -11.81 0.61
CA GLU A 4 12.97 -11.97 0.29
C GLU A 4 13.86 -11.27 1.32
N SER A 5 15.09 -11.78 1.48
CA SER A 5 16.09 -11.09 2.32
C SER A 5 16.74 -9.95 1.56
N LEU A 6 17.18 -8.91 2.26
CA LEU A 6 17.92 -7.79 1.67
C LEU A 6 19.19 -8.26 0.93
N ARG A 7 19.81 -9.36 1.39
CA ARG A 7 20.97 -9.99 0.71
C ARG A 7 20.57 -10.58 -0.64
N GLU A 8 19.50 -11.37 -0.69
CA GLU A 8 19.01 -11.97 -1.94
C GLU A 8 18.52 -10.91 -2.93
N VAL A 9 17.84 -9.88 -2.43
CA VAL A 9 17.41 -8.75 -3.27
C VAL A 9 18.59 -8.07 -3.93
N LYS A 10 19.67 -7.77 -3.18
CA LYS A 10 20.89 -7.19 -3.76
C LYS A 10 21.53 -8.09 -4.81
N ALA A 11 21.56 -9.40 -4.57
CA ALA A 11 22.18 -10.36 -5.48
C ALA A 11 21.38 -10.59 -6.78
N LYS A 12 20.04 -10.45 -6.72
CA LYS A 12 19.13 -10.90 -7.80
C LYS A 12 18.12 -9.83 -8.23
N LEU A 13 18.37 -8.55 -7.96
CA LEU A 13 17.40 -7.47 -8.17
C LEU A 13 16.81 -7.47 -9.58
N SER A 14 17.63 -7.62 -10.62
CA SER A 14 17.15 -7.62 -12.00
C SER A 14 16.18 -8.77 -12.30
N LYS A 15 16.41 -9.95 -11.72
CA LYS A 15 15.47 -11.09 -11.85
C LYS A 15 14.19 -10.80 -11.09
N ILE A 16 14.31 -10.34 -9.85
CA ILE A 16 13.17 -9.98 -9.01
C ILE A 16 12.26 -8.95 -9.69
N VAL A 17 12.83 -7.91 -10.31
CA VAL A 17 12.07 -6.88 -11.05
C VAL A 17 11.35 -7.46 -12.26
N ARG A 18 11.97 -8.38 -13.01
CA ARG A 18 11.31 -9.08 -14.14
C ARG A 18 10.13 -9.94 -13.68
N ASP A 19 10.28 -10.61 -12.54
CA ASP A 19 9.27 -11.52 -11.99
C ASP A 19 8.17 -10.76 -11.20
N LEU A 20 8.43 -9.49 -10.84
CA LEU A 20 7.59 -8.67 -9.96
C LEU A 20 6.12 -8.51 -10.40
N PRO A 21 5.80 -8.35 -11.71
CA PRO A 21 4.40 -8.32 -12.16
C PRO A 21 3.62 -9.57 -11.77
N SER A 22 4.26 -10.75 -11.82
CA SER A 22 3.65 -12.02 -11.42
C SER A 22 3.61 -12.18 -9.90
N ASP A 23 4.66 -11.75 -9.19
CA ASP A 23 4.75 -11.85 -7.72
C ASP A 23 3.77 -10.92 -6.98
N ARG A 24 3.23 -9.90 -7.69
CA ARG A 24 2.42 -8.75 -7.23
C ARG A 24 3.13 -7.81 -6.26
N SER A 25 3.96 -8.34 -5.38
CA SER A 25 4.80 -7.59 -4.45
C SER A 25 5.89 -8.47 -3.83
N VAL A 26 6.99 -7.84 -3.43
CA VAL A 26 8.08 -8.50 -2.71
C VAL A 26 8.37 -7.73 -1.42
N VAL A 27 8.14 -8.35 -0.27
CA VAL A 27 8.52 -7.80 1.03
C VAL A 27 10.00 -8.09 1.27
N ILE A 28 10.78 -7.04 1.51
CA ILE A 28 12.20 -7.13 1.81
C ILE A 28 12.38 -7.19 3.33
N THR A 29 13.15 -8.17 3.81
CA THR A 29 13.50 -8.33 5.22
C THR A 29 14.99 -8.09 5.48
N LYS A 30 15.31 -7.53 6.65
CA LYS A 30 16.67 -7.43 7.20
C LYS A 30 16.67 -8.13 8.56
N ASN A 31 17.49 -9.17 8.70
CA ASN A 31 17.55 -10.01 9.91
C ASN A 31 16.17 -10.54 10.34
N GLY A 32 15.38 -11.02 9.38
CA GLY A 32 14.03 -11.56 9.60
C GLY A 32 12.93 -10.51 9.83
N ARG A 33 13.27 -9.22 9.89
CA ARG A 33 12.29 -8.14 10.08
C ARG A 33 11.97 -7.44 8.76
N PRO A 34 10.70 -7.26 8.38
CA PRO A 34 10.31 -6.46 7.23
C PRO A 34 10.89 -5.04 7.31
N CYS A 35 11.46 -4.54 6.22
CA CYS A 35 12.09 -3.22 6.17
C CYS A 35 11.78 -2.41 4.92
N ALA A 36 11.33 -3.04 3.84
CA ALA A 36 10.91 -2.38 2.60
C ALA A 36 9.99 -3.30 1.80
N VAL A 37 9.40 -2.78 0.73
CA VAL A 37 8.59 -3.56 -0.21
C VAL A 37 8.86 -3.08 -1.64
N LEU A 38 8.88 -4.01 -2.59
CA LEU A 38 8.88 -3.73 -4.02
C LEU A 38 7.49 -4.02 -4.58
N PHE A 39 6.99 -3.11 -5.40
CA PHE A 39 5.74 -3.28 -6.15
C PHE A 39 5.99 -3.09 -7.64
N PRO A 40 5.30 -3.84 -8.50
CA PRO A 40 5.32 -3.57 -9.93
C PRO A 40 4.60 -2.25 -10.18
N VAL A 41 5.07 -1.45 -11.13
CA VAL A 41 4.38 -0.22 -11.54
C VAL A 41 3.64 -0.52 -12.84
N THR A 42 2.36 -0.84 -12.73
CA THR A 42 1.48 -1.23 -13.83
C THR A 42 0.16 -0.48 -13.74
N LYS A 43 -0.67 -0.53 -14.79
CA LYS A 43 -2.01 0.07 -14.77
C LYS A 43 -2.94 -0.51 -13.71
N GLU A 44 -2.66 -1.73 -13.26
CA GLU A 44 -3.46 -2.47 -12.28
C GLU A 44 -2.87 -2.38 -10.87
N THR A 45 -1.73 -1.69 -10.70
CA THR A 45 -1.09 -1.56 -9.40
C THR A 45 -1.88 -0.57 -8.55
N ASP A 46 -2.56 -1.09 -7.53
CA ASP A 46 -3.14 -0.31 -6.45
C ASP A 46 -2.05 0.12 -5.45
N LEU A 47 -1.40 1.24 -5.73
CA LEU A 47 -0.36 1.82 -4.88
C LEU A 47 -0.97 2.50 -3.64
N GLU A 48 -2.16 3.06 -3.80
CA GLU A 48 -2.91 3.79 -2.80
C GLU A 48 -3.21 2.90 -1.60
N SER A 49 -3.72 1.68 -1.80
CA SER A 49 -4.00 0.74 -0.71
C SER A 49 -2.77 0.45 0.14
N LEU A 50 -1.58 0.34 -0.46
CA LEU A 50 -0.33 0.13 0.29
C LEU A 50 0.05 1.36 1.12
N LEU A 51 0.08 2.53 0.49
CA LEU A 51 0.50 3.78 1.12
C LEU A 51 -0.43 4.13 2.28
N LEU A 52 -1.73 3.91 2.10
CA LEU A 52 -2.75 4.19 3.09
C LEU A 52 -2.81 3.13 4.19
N ALA A 53 -2.54 1.84 3.90
CA ALA A 53 -2.60 0.77 4.88
C ALA A 53 -1.72 0.99 6.13
N GLN A 54 -0.58 1.69 5.98
CA GLN A 54 0.33 1.96 7.10
C GLN A 54 0.18 3.38 7.68
N ASN A 55 -0.64 4.24 7.08
CA ASN A 55 -0.81 5.62 7.53
C ASN A 55 -1.88 5.71 8.64
N LYS A 56 -1.43 5.68 9.90
CA LYS A 56 -2.32 5.77 11.07
C LYS A 56 -3.09 7.10 11.16
N ASP A 57 -2.54 8.18 10.64
CA ASP A 57 -3.22 9.48 10.65
C ASP A 57 -4.37 9.49 9.65
N PHE A 58 -4.15 8.91 8.46
CA PHE A 58 -5.18 8.70 7.46
C PHE A 58 -6.34 7.88 8.02
N TRP A 59 -6.07 6.71 8.62
CA TRP A 59 -7.14 5.87 9.18
C TRP A 59 -7.88 6.55 10.32
N ARG A 60 -7.19 7.31 11.18
CA ARG A 60 -7.85 8.11 12.22
C ARG A 60 -8.78 9.19 11.64
N MET A 61 -8.33 9.88 10.59
CA MET A 61 -9.15 10.85 9.88
C MET A 61 -10.37 10.19 9.23
N PHE A 62 -10.16 9.08 8.53
CA PHE A 62 -11.20 8.32 7.85
C PHE A 62 -12.26 7.81 8.85
N ASP A 63 -11.84 7.17 9.94
CA ASP A 63 -12.74 6.67 10.99
C ASP A 63 -13.56 7.79 11.62
N ARG A 64 -12.95 8.96 11.84
CA ARG A 64 -13.66 10.14 12.36
C ARG A 64 -14.73 10.61 11.38
N ALA A 65 -14.36 10.80 10.12
CA ALA A 65 -15.29 11.25 9.08
C ALA A 65 -16.45 10.25 8.90
N HIS A 66 -16.14 8.96 8.91
CA HIS A 66 -17.15 7.89 8.80
C HIS A 66 -18.13 7.92 9.97
N LYS A 67 -17.64 7.98 11.21
CA LYS A 67 -18.49 8.08 12.41
C LYS A 67 -19.33 9.35 12.46
N GLU A 68 -18.81 10.47 11.97
CA GLU A 68 -19.59 11.70 11.87
C GLU A 68 -20.70 11.58 10.83
N GLY A 69 -20.40 10.99 9.67
CA GLY A 69 -21.38 10.73 8.62
C GLY A 69 -22.48 9.76 9.05
N GLU A 70 -22.15 8.68 9.78
CA GLU A 70 -23.17 7.78 10.34
C GLU A 70 -24.13 8.48 11.31
N LYS A 71 -23.65 9.49 12.05
CA LYS A 71 -24.45 10.22 13.04
C LYS A 71 -25.25 11.38 12.45
N LYS A 72 -24.66 12.12 11.51
CA LYS A 72 -25.19 13.40 11.00
C LYS A 72 -25.70 13.31 9.56
N GLY A 73 -25.44 12.21 8.86
CA GLY A 73 -25.56 12.10 7.42
C GLY A 73 -24.24 12.44 6.72
N PHE A 74 -23.99 11.79 5.59
CA PHE A 74 -22.88 12.13 4.70
C PHE A 74 -23.26 13.30 3.79
N THR A 75 -22.27 14.13 3.43
CA THR A 75 -22.46 15.19 2.42
C THR A 75 -22.85 14.54 1.10
N ARG A 76 -23.94 15.02 0.48
CA ARG A 76 -24.34 14.53 -0.82
C ARG A 76 -23.42 15.07 -1.90
N LEU A 77 -23.26 14.33 -2.98
CA LEU A 77 -22.34 14.71 -4.07
C LEU A 77 -22.74 16.05 -4.71
N ASP A 78 -24.03 16.35 -4.80
CA ASP A 78 -24.59 17.61 -5.31
C ASP A 78 -24.39 18.81 -4.37
N GLU A 79 -23.93 18.58 -3.14
CA GLU A 79 -23.66 19.61 -2.12
C GLU A 79 -22.15 19.86 -1.92
N VAL A 80 -21.28 19.13 -2.62
CA VAL A 80 -19.83 19.30 -2.54
C VAL A 80 -19.43 20.58 -3.29
N PRO A 81 -18.70 21.53 -2.65
CA PRO A 81 -18.20 22.72 -3.34
C PRO A 81 -17.21 22.34 -4.45
N ASP A 82 -17.26 23.09 -5.56
CA ASP A 82 -16.27 23.00 -6.65
C ASP A 82 -14.82 23.29 -6.16
#